data_AF-A0A417CBM4-F1
#
_entry.id   AF-A0A417CBM4-F1
#
_cell.length_a   1.000
_cell.length_b   1.000
_cell.length_c   1.000
_cell.angle_alpha   90.00
_cell.angle_beta   90.00
_cell.angle_gamma   90.00
#
_symmetry.space_group_name_H-M   'P 1'
#
loop_
_entity.id
_entity.type
_entity.pdbx_description
1 polymer ?
#
loop_
_entity_poly.entity_id
_entity_poly.type
_entity_poly.pdbx_seq_one_letter_code
_entity_poly.pdbx_strand_id
1 'polypeptide(L)'
;MSKLVTIDSKGRIFYDGMLSSKEKASVDDILNALKKEIPEIETDIEERFGKGVMSKYNLGLILGEFLEKYDIPVYERRRFWDEIKILASNIDRKRDEGKNSSRRSFYEQCFVLSTIDVDVVEKLSWRQWQSLLDRTIIDNDPRILDWIGIQNEKIKEDEWREFLKALNEYLKNKDTQVFNNEELFDIYSSILNMNKYWLKEFKKFCEEHPKSAKIKNKTTWSKKYIKACFKLKRKMKSRIITDEICSISFKELMS
;
A
#
# COMPACT_ATOMS: atom_id res chain seq x y z
N MET A 1 14.67 -24.79 9.18
CA MET A 1 13.67 -25.68 9.81
C MET A 1 12.48 -24.83 10.17
N SER A 2 11.27 -25.27 9.85
CA SER A 2 10.05 -24.47 10.06
C SER A 2 9.78 -24.27 11.55
N LYS A 3 9.66 -23.02 12.00
CA LYS A 3 9.25 -22.68 13.38
C LYS A 3 7.73 -22.47 13.51
N LEU A 4 7.00 -22.94 12.51
CA LEU A 4 5.62 -22.58 12.21
C LEU A 4 4.71 -23.82 12.16
N VAL A 5 3.43 -23.59 12.42
CA VAL A 5 2.35 -24.59 12.37
C VAL A 5 1.42 -24.37 11.17
N THR A 6 0.92 -25.47 10.63
CA THR A 6 -0.16 -25.46 9.64
C THR A 6 -1.50 -25.51 10.36
N ILE A 7 -2.43 -24.65 9.94
CA ILE A 7 -3.80 -24.61 10.49
C ILE A 7 -4.75 -25.13 9.41
N ASP A 8 -5.57 -26.13 9.74
CA ASP A 8 -6.61 -26.59 8.81
C ASP A 8 -7.85 -25.68 8.82
N SER A 9 -8.79 -25.95 7.92
CA SER A 9 -10.06 -25.20 7.82
C SER A 9 -10.97 -25.32 9.06
N LYS A 10 -10.59 -26.14 10.04
CA LYS A 10 -11.28 -26.35 11.33
C LYS A 10 -10.49 -25.79 12.52
N GLY A 11 -9.40 -25.05 12.28
CA GLY A 11 -8.57 -24.45 13.33
C GLY A 11 -7.64 -25.44 14.04
N ARG A 12 -7.45 -26.65 13.50
CA ARG A 12 -6.55 -27.64 14.10
C ARG A 12 -5.11 -27.35 13.68
N ILE A 13 -4.21 -27.48 14.65
CA ILE A 13 -2.78 -27.21 14.52
C ILE A 13 -2.06 -28.49 14.09
N PHE A 14 -1.25 -28.40 13.04
CA PHE A 14 -0.37 -29.45 12.55
C PHE A 14 1.05 -28.91 12.46
N TYR A 15 2.05 -29.66 12.89
CA TYR A 15 3.45 -29.27 12.71
C TYR A 15 3.88 -29.55 11.27
N ASP A 16 4.58 -28.59 10.63
CA ASP A 16 5.07 -28.79 9.27
C ASP A 16 6.33 -29.68 9.27
N GLY A 17 6.29 -30.79 8.52
CA GLY A 17 7.38 -31.77 8.44
C GLY A 17 7.51 -32.73 9.64
N MET A 18 8.56 -33.56 9.61
CA MET A 18 8.90 -34.46 10.71
C MET A 18 9.73 -33.72 11.77
N LEU A 19 9.07 -32.91 12.59
CA LEU A 19 9.72 -32.26 13.74
C LEU A 19 9.94 -33.27 14.88
N SER A 20 11.12 -33.19 15.50
CA SER A 20 11.42 -33.83 16.78
C SER A 20 10.56 -33.27 17.91
N SER A 21 10.46 -34.00 19.02
CA SER A 21 9.71 -33.53 20.21
C SER A 21 10.24 -32.21 20.76
N LYS A 22 11.55 -31.97 20.66
CA LYS A 22 12.19 -30.73 21.13
C LYS A 22 11.80 -29.54 20.25
N GLU A 23 11.73 -29.74 18.93
CA GLU A 23 11.31 -28.70 18.00
C GLU A 23 9.83 -28.36 18.16
N LYS A 24 8.97 -29.37 18.35
CA LYS A 24 7.54 -29.14 18.63
C LYS A 24 7.34 -28.33 19.90
N ALA A 25 8.04 -28.68 20.99
CA ALA A 25 7.98 -27.92 22.23
C ALA A 25 8.43 -26.45 22.03
N SER A 26 9.50 -26.23 21.27
CA SER A 26 9.96 -24.86 20.95
C SER A 26 8.91 -24.07 20.16
N VAL A 27 8.20 -24.70 19.22
CA VAL A 27 7.12 -24.04 18.45
C VAL A 27 5.93 -23.73 19.35
N ASP A 28 5.55 -24.64 20.25
CA ASP A 28 4.47 -24.41 21.21
C ASP A 28 4.79 -23.26 22.17
N ASP A 29 6.03 -23.16 22.64
CA ASP A 29 6.49 -22.07 23.50
C ASP A 29 6.35 -20.71 22.80
N ILE A 30 6.77 -20.61 21.53
CA ILE A 30 6.62 -19.40 20.72
C ILE A 30 5.14 -19.04 20.56
N LEU A 31 4.29 -20.02 20.21
CA LEU A 31 2.86 -19.79 20.00
C LEU A 31 2.16 -19.35 21.29
N ASN A 32 2.50 -19.95 22.43
CA ASN A 32 1.94 -19.58 23.73
C ASN A 32 2.38 -18.17 24.15
N ALA A 33 3.63 -17.80 23.90
CA ALA A 33 4.10 -16.43 24.13
C ALA A 33 3.31 -15.44 23.26
N LEU A 34 3.17 -15.70 21.96
CA LEU A 34 2.43 -14.83 21.03
C LEU A 34 0.95 -14.67 21.42
N LYS A 35 0.29 -15.77 21.81
CA LYS A 35 -1.11 -15.75 22.28
C LYS A 35 -1.34 -14.86 23.50
N LYS A 36 -0.31 -14.70 24.33
CA LYS A 36 -0.35 -13.82 25.49
C LYS A 36 0.02 -12.38 25.11
N GLU A 37 1.12 -12.21 24.40
CA GLU A 37 1.72 -10.90 24.11
C GLU A 37 0.90 -10.11 23.06
N ILE A 38 0.42 -10.74 21.98
CA ILE A 38 -0.23 -10.02 20.86
C ILE A 38 -1.48 -9.26 21.28
N PRO A 39 -2.46 -9.83 22.03
CA PRO A 39 -3.64 -9.09 22.46
C PRO A 39 -3.33 -7.86 23.31
N GLU A 40 -2.36 -7.98 24.23
CA GLU A 40 -1.92 -6.89 25.10
C GLU A 40 -1.27 -5.79 24.25
N ILE A 41 -0.34 -6.16 23.37
CA ILE A 41 0.32 -5.23 22.43
C ILE A 41 -0.69 -4.50 21.54
N GLU A 42 -1.64 -5.22 20.93
CA GLU A 42 -2.63 -4.62 20.03
C GLU A 42 -3.53 -3.63 20.79
N THR A 43 -3.90 -3.94 22.03
CA THR A 43 -4.67 -3.05 22.91
C THR A 43 -3.87 -1.80 23.27
N ASP A 44 -2.67 -1.97 23.80
CA ASP A 44 -1.80 -0.86 24.24
C ASP A 44 -1.48 0.12 23.11
N ILE A 45 -1.23 -0.42 21.90
CA ILE A 45 -0.98 0.41 20.71
C ILE A 45 -2.22 1.19 20.30
N GLU A 46 -3.40 0.57 20.30
CA GLU A 46 -4.65 1.26 19.95
C GLU A 46 -4.99 2.34 20.98
N GLU A 47 -4.78 2.08 22.27
CA GLU A 47 -4.99 3.07 23.34
C GLU A 47 -4.03 4.26 23.21
N ARG A 48 -2.75 4.00 22.91
CA ARG A 48 -1.71 5.04 22.85
C ARG A 48 -1.74 5.86 21.56
N PHE A 49 -1.99 5.23 20.41
CA PHE A 49 -1.85 5.85 19.09
C PHE A 49 -3.16 5.91 18.29
N GLY A 50 -4.25 5.38 18.84
CA GLY A 50 -5.54 5.30 18.16
C GLY A 50 -5.53 4.37 16.95
N LYS A 51 -6.51 4.57 16.05
CA LYS A 51 -6.68 3.74 14.83
C LYS A 51 -5.93 4.28 13.60
N GLY A 52 -5.06 5.27 13.79
CA GLY A 52 -4.35 5.97 12.71
C GLY A 52 -3.21 5.17 12.07
N VAL A 53 -2.39 5.86 11.27
CA VAL A 53 -1.17 5.27 10.67
C VAL A 53 -0.13 4.92 11.74
N MET A 54 -0.03 5.73 12.78
CA MET A 54 0.97 5.56 13.84
C MET A 54 0.79 4.27 14.65
N SER A 55 -0.45 3.79 14.85
CA SER A 55 -0.62 2.46 15.46
C SER A 55 -0.06 1.34 14.60
N LYS A 56 -0.14 1.44 13.27
CA LYS A 56 0.35 0.40 12.35
C LYS A 56 1.86 0.46 12.25
N TYR A 57 2.43 1.66 12.25
CA TYR A 57 3.86 1.87 12.31
C TYR A 57 4.47 1.25 13.58
N ASN A 58 3.93 1.59 14.76
CA ASN A 58 4.43 1.08 16.04
C ASN A 58 4.20 -0.42 16.19
N LEU A 59 3.08 -0.95 15.69
CA LEU A 59 2.87 -2.40 15.65
C LEU A 59 3.94 -3.07 14.77
N GLY A 60 4.28 -2.45 13.64
CA GLY A 60 5.36 -2.90 12.76
C GLY A 60 6.72 -3.02 13.45
N LEU A 61 7.08 -2.04 14.29
CA LEU A 61 8.33 -2.08 15.05
C LEU A 61 8.41 -3.31 15.95
N ILE A 62 7.35 -3.58 16.72
CA ILE A 62 7.28 -4.74 17.61
C ILE A 62 7.27 -6.06 16.82
N LEU A 63 6.58 -6.11 15.68
CA LEU A 63 6.63 -7.29 14.80
C LEU A 63 8.06 -7.53 14.28
N GLY A 64 8.83 -6.47 14.03
CA GLY A 64 10.25 -6.55 13.70
C GLY A 64 11.05 -7.25 14.80
N GLU A 65 10.84 -6.86 16.05
CA GLU A 65 11.46 -7.50 17.21
C GLU A 65 11.10 -8.99 17.31
N PHE A 66 9.86 -9.38 16.99
CA PHE A 66 9.47 -10.80 16.95
C PHE A 66 10.16 -11.58 15.84
N LEU A 67 10.33 -10.99 14.65
CA LEU A 67 11.07 -11.64 13.57
C LEU A 67 12.53 -11.91 13.97
N GLU A 68 13.16 -11.00 14.69
CA GLU A 68 14.52 -11.15 15.20
C GLU A 68 14.59 -12.15 16.37
N LYS A 69 13.76 -11.96 17.40
CA LYS A 69 13.69 -12.79 18.61
C LYS A 69 13.48 -14.27 18.28
N TYR A 70 12.59 -14.56 17.33
CA TYR A 70 12.28 -15.92 16.92
C TYR A 70 13.04 -16.37 15.67
N ASP A 71 13.90 -15.53 15.10
CA ASP A 71 14.71 -15.81 13.90
C ASP A 71 13.82 -16.40 12.77
N ILE A 72 12.84 -15.59 12.36
CA ILE A 72 11.85 -15.93 11.33
C ILE A 72 12.35 -15.44 9.96
N PRO A 73 12.70 -16.34 9.03
CA PRO A 73 13.22 -15.94 7.73
C PRO A 73 12.12 -15.40 6.81
N VAL A 74 12.52 -14.59 5.82
CA VAL A 74 11.61 -13.90 4.88
C VAL A 74 10.58 -14.84 4.23
N TYR A 75 10.99 -16.05 3.86
CA TYR A 75 10.12 -17.02 3.19
C TYR A 75 9.05 -17.63 4.12
N GLU A 76 9.20 -17.53 5.44
CA GLU A 76 8.26 -18.00 6.46
C GLU A 76 7.29 -16.90 6.95
N ARG A 77 7.64 -15.62 6.76
CA ARG A 77 6.89 -14.47 7.31
C ARG A 77 5.40 -14.50 7.03
N ARG A 78 4.97 -14.81 5.79
CA ARG A 78 3.54 -14.85 5.47
C ARG A 78 2.78 -15.82 6.37
N ARG A 79 3.33 -17.01 6.59
CA ARG A 79 2.71 -18.03 7.44
C ARG A 79 2.73 -17.60 8.91
N PHE A 80 3.85 -17.02 9.36
CA PHE A 80 3.97 -16.47 10.71
C PHE A 80 2.89 -15.40 11.01
N TRP A 81 2.62 -14.51 10.05
CA TRP A 81 1.55 -13.51 10.16
C TRP A 81 0.15 -14.12 10.17
N ASP A 82 -0.07 -15.17 9.38
CA ASP A 82 -1.35 -15.89 9.38
C ASP A 82 -1.60 -16.61 10.72
N GLU A 83 -0.56 -17.17 11.33
CA GLU A 83 -0.66 -17.76 12.68
C GLU A 83 -0.99 -16.72 13.74
N ILE A 84 -0.30 -15.58 13.75
CA ILE A 84 -0.62 -14.47 14.66
C ILE A 84 -2.08 -14.05 14.47
N LYS A 85 -2.51 -13.87 13.21
CA LYS A 85 -3.88 -13.46 12.89
C LYS A 85 -4.93 -14.45 13.37
N ILE A 86 -4.70 -15.74 13.19
CA ILE A 86 -5.70 -16.79 13.44
C ILE A 86 -5.70 -17.24 14.90
N LEU A 87 -4.52 -17.34 15.50
CA LEU A 87 -4.33 -18.00 16.79
C LEU A 87 -4.07 -17.05 17.95
N ALA A 88 -3.55 -15.84 17.70
CA ALA A 88 -3.08 -14.93 18.75
C ALA A 88 -3.85 -13.60 18.82
N SER A 89 -4.27 -13.02 17.69
CA SER A 89 -4.98 -11.74 17.68
C SER A 89 -6.45 -11.89 18.10
N ASN A 90 -6.94 -10.93 18.88
CA ASN A 90 -8.36 -10.79 19.23
C ASN A 90 -9.13 -9.86 18.27
N ILE A 91 -8.45 -9.30 17.26
CA ILE A 91 -9.05 -8.35 16.32
C ILE A 91 -9.60 -9.10 15.10
N ASP A 92 -10.92 -9.03 14.92
CA ASP A 92 -11.54 -9.50 13.69
C ASP A 92 -11.28 -8.56 12.51
N ARG A 93 -10.40 -8.99 11.61
CA ARG A 93 -9.98 -8.23 10.43
C ARG A 93 -10.83 -8.59 9.22
N LYS A 94 -11.78 -7.71 8.87
CA LYS A 94 -12.72 -7.88 7.75
C LYS A 94 -12.10 -7.87 6.35
N ARG A 95 -10.91 -7.30 6.17
CA ARG A 95 -10.28 -7.17 4.84
C ARG A 95 -9.71 -8.51 4.41
N ASP A 96 -10.09 -8.97 3.22
CA ASP A 96 -9.44 -10.13 2.59
C ASP A 96 -7.99 -9.77 2.23
N GLU A 97 -7.05 -10.60 2.67
CA GLU A 97 -5.62 -10.45 2.44
C GLU A 97 -5.13 -11.31 1.26
N GLY A 98 -5.99 -12.16 0.69
CA GLY A 98 -5.65 -13.09 -0.38
C GLY A 98 -4.72 -14.21 0.10
N LYS A 99 -5.06 -15.45 -0.25
CA LYS A 99 -4.40 -16.66 0.26
C LYS A 99 -2.86 -16.69 0.11
N ASN A 100 -2.32 -16.05 -0.93
CA ASN A 100 -0.88 -16.11 -1.27
C ASN A 100 -0.23 -14.72 -1.45
N SER A 101 -0.89 -13.63 -1.05
CA SER A 101 -0.33 -12.29 -1.26
C SER A 101 0.45 -11.83 -0.02
N SER A 102 1.78 -11.80 -0.10
CA SER A 102 2.60 -11.19 0.96
C SER A 102 2.28 -9.70 1.11
N ARG A 103 2.20 -8.97 -0.01
CA ARG A 103 1.92 -7.52 -0.06
C ARG A 103 0.60 -7.10 0.58
N ARG A 104 -0.40 -7.97 0.62
CA ARG A 104 -1.71 -7.68 1.23
C ARG A 104 -1.83 -8.18 2.68
N SER A 105 -0.82 -8.86 3.23
CA SER A 105 -0.81 -9.26 4.63
C SER A 105 -0.83 -8.02 5.52
N PHE A 106 -1.75 -7.95 6.49
CA PHE A 106 -1.82 -6.80 7.38
C PHE A 106 -0.54 -6.62 8.21
N TYR A 107 -0.05 -7.70 8.83
CA TYR A 107 1.13 -7.65 9.68
C TYR A 107 2.40 -7.39 8.86
N GLU A 108 2.53 -7.98 7.65
CA GLU A 108 3.61 -7.62 6.73
C GLU A 108 3.56 -6.13 6.37
N GLN A 109 2.38 -5.59 6.07
CA GLN A 109 2.24 -4.16 5.75
C GLN A 109 2.64 -3.27 6.93
N CYS A 110 2.32 -3.66 8.17
CA CYS A 110 2.76 -2.94 9.36
C CYS A 110 4.28 -2.99 9.50
N PHE A 111 4.88 -4.16 9.37
CA PHE A 111 6.33 -4.33 9.42
C PHE A 111 7.03 -3.51 8.32
N VAL A 112 6.62 -3.63 7.07
CA VAL A 112 7.19 -2.84 5.95
C VAL A 112 7.00 -1.34 6.17
N LEU A 113 5.86 -0.91 6.73
CA LEU A 113 5.66 0.50 7.06
C LEU A 113 6.66 0.99 8.13
N SER A 114 7.01 0.13 9.09
CA SER A 114 7.94 0.47 10.18
C SER A 114 9.40 0.62 9.73
N THR A 115 9.76 0.08 8.57
CA THR A 115 11.11 0.24 8.00
C THR A 115 11.27 1.55 7.23
N ILE A 116 10.20 2.34 7.09
CA ILE A 116 10.21 3.65 6.43
C ILE A 116 10.43 4.73 7.49
N ASP A 117 11.12 5.81 7.11
CA ASP A 117 11.28 6.98 7.98
C ASP A 117 9.92 7.49 8.49
N VAL A 118 9.84 7.74 9.81
CA VAL A 118 8.58 8.12 10.47
C VAL A 118 8.01 9.42 9.91
N ASP A 119 8.85 10.39 9.53
CA ASP A 119 8.42 11.67 8.99
C ASP A 119 7.74 11.50 7.62
N VAL A 120 8.17 10.48 6.86
CA VAL A 120 7.53 10.08 5.60
C VAL A 120 6.21 9.37 5.87
N VAL A 121 6.18 8.46 6.86
CA VAL A 121 4.98 7.69 7.25
C VAL A 121 3.82 8.61 7.64
N GLU A 122 4.10 9.69 8.36
CA GLU A 122 3.07 10.63 8.83
C GLU A 122 2.43 11.45 7.69
N LYS A 123 3.05 11.54 6.52
CA LYS A 123 2.51 12.27 5.36
C LYS A 123 1.21 11.68 4.82
N LEU A 124 0.99 10.38 5.02
CA LEU A 124 -0.14 9.65 4.44
C LEU A 124 -0.98 8.96 5.52
N SER A 125 -2.29 8.86 5.28
CA SER A 125 -3.16 8.03 6.12
C SER A 125 -2.85 6.54 5.93
N TRP A 126 -3.26 5.71 6.89
CA TRP A 126 -3.12 4.25 6.76
C TRP A 126 -3.73 3.72 5.46
N ARG A 127 -4.89 4.23 5.05
CA ARG A 127 -5.56 3.79 3.82
C ARG A 127 -4.77 4.17 2.56
N GLN A 128 -4.10 5.31 2.58
CA GLN A 128 -3.20 5.74 1.50
C GLN A 128 -1.97 4.84 1.44
N TRP A 129 -1.36 4.52 2.58
CA TRP A 129 -0.26 3.54 2.67
C TRP A 129 -0.66 2.16 2.18
N GLN A 130 -1.80 1.62 2.64
CA GLN A 130 -2.32 0.34 2.14
C GLN A 130 -2.46 0.33 0.62
N SER A 131 -2.95 1.43 0.04
CA SER A 131 -3.13 1.53 -1.42
C SER A 131 -1.81 1.54 -2.20
N LEU A 132 -0.71 1.99 -1.56
CA LEU A 132 0.64 1.98 -2.13
C LEU A 132 1.31 0.61 -1.93
N LEU A 133 1.28 0.08 -0.71
CA LEU A 133 1.87 -1.22 -0.33
C LEU A 133 1.22 -2.40 -1.06
N ASP A 134 -0.05 -2.28 -1.43
CA ASP A 134 -0.76 -3.28 -2.25
C ASP A 134 -0.20 -3.36 -3.70
N ARG A 135 0.63 -2.41 -4.13
CA ARG A 135 1.14 -2.28 -5.50
C ARG A 135 2.65 -2.50 -5.54
N THR A 136 3.16 -2.76 -6.73
CA THR A 136 4.61 -2.88 -6.99
C THR A 136 5.27 -1.52 -7.24
N ILE A 137 4.66 -0.41 -6.82
CA ILE A 137 5.19 0.94 -7.13
C ILE A 137 6.53 1.14 -6.42
N ILE A 138 6.61 0.81 -5.13
CA ILE A 138 7.86 0.91 -4.36
C ILE A 138 8.92 -0.04 -4.93
N ASP A 139 8.52 -1.25 -5.32
CA ASP A 139 9.44 -2.22 -5.96
C ASP A 139 9.98 -1.71 -7.30
N ASN A 140 9.14 -1.02 -8.07
CA ASN A 140 9.50 -0.45 -9.36
C ASN A 140 10.37 0.80 -9.21
N ASP A 141 10.11 1.63 -8.18
CA ASP A 141 10.94 2.79 -7.86
C ASP A 141 10.79 3.21 -6.38
N PRO A 142 11.79 2.91 -5.52
CA PRO A 142 11.72 3.22 -4.10
C PRO A 142 11.80 4.73 -3.81
N ARG A 143 12.27 5.55 -4.75
CA ARG A 143 12.36 7.02 -4.60
C ARG A 143 11.00 7.70 -4.48
N ILE A 144 9.89 6.98 -4.69
CA ILE A 144 8.55 7.46 -4.33
C ILE A 144 8.43 7.82 -2.85
N LEU A 145 9.18 7.14 -1.96
CA LEU A 145 9.20 7.43 -0.53
C LEU A 145 9.82 8.80 -0.25
N ASP A 146 10.94 9.09 -0.88
CA ASP A 146 11.61 10.40 -0.80
C ASP A 146 10.68 11.51 -1.33
N TRP A 147 10.02 11.25 -2.46
CA TRP A 147 9.05 12.20 -3.03
C TRP A 147 7.87 12.46 -2.09
N ILE A 148 7.38 11.44 -1.38
CA ILE A 148 6.33 11.59 -0.34
C ILE A 148 6.87 12.47 0.80
N GLY A 149 8.10 12.24 1.24
CA GLY A 149 8.75 12.97 2.33
C GLY A 149 8.83 14.48 2.10
N ILE A 150 9.12 14.90 0.85
CA ILE A 150 9.22 16.32 0.49
C ILE A 150 7.85 17.01 0.26
N GLN A 151 6.73 16.29 0.36
CA GLN A 151 5.42 16.93 0.20
C GLN A 151 5.11 17.81 1.42
N ASN A 152 4.88 19.10 1.15
CA ASN A 152 4.51 20.09 2.17
C ASN A 152 3.05 19.95 2.60
N GLU A 153 2.16 19.62 1.66
CA GLU A 153 0.74 19.48 1.91
C GLU A 153 0.32 18.01 1.94
N LYS A 154 -0.60 17.70 2.85
CA LYS A 154 -1.21 16.37 2.91
C LYS A 154 -2.04 16.13 1.65
N ILE A 155 -1.65 15.13 0.87
CA ILE A 155 -2.39 14.72 -0.34
C ILE A 155 -3.75 14.14 0.08
N LYS A 156 -4.84 14.56 -0.58
CA LYS A 156 -6.17 14.03 -0.27
C LYS A 156 -6.31 12.59 -0.74
N GLU A 157 -7.18 11.82 -0.10
CA GLU A 157 -7.32 10.38 -0.38
C GLU A 157 -7.81 10.10 -1.83
N ASP A 158 -8.72 10.93 -2.35
CA ASP A 158 -9.23 10.81 -3.70
C ASP A 158 -8.18 11.16 -4.76
N GLU A 159 -7.40 12.23 -4.52
CA GLU A 159 -6.23 12.60 -5.31
C GLU A 159 -5.19 11.48 -5.32
N TRP A 160 -4.85 10.95 -4.15
CA TRP A 160 -3.89 9.86 -3.97
C TRP A 160 -4.28 8.61 -4.74
N ARG A 161 -5.56 8.21 -4.68
CA ARG A 161 -6.04 7.01 -5.37
C ARG A 161 -5.96 7.15 -6.89
N GLU A 162 -6.29 8.31 -7.44
CA GLU A 162 -6.15 8.53 -8.89
C GLU A 162 -4.67 8.66 -9.29
N PHE A 163 -3.86 9.33 -8.47
CA PHE A 163 -2.40 9.39 -8.62
C PHE A 163 -1.77 8.00 -8.71
N LEU A 164 -2.03 7.10 -7.76
CA LEU A 164 -1.44 5.75 -7.78
C LEU A 164 -1.87 4.93 -9.00
N LYS A 165 -3.09 5.11 -9.52
CA LYS A 165 -3.51 4.46 -10.77
C LYS A 165 -2.68 4.95 -11.95
N ALA A 166 -2.50 6.26 -12.06
CA ALA A 166 -1.74 6.87 -13.14
C ALA A 166 -0.23 6.56 -13.02
N LEU A 167 0.33 6.62 -11.82
CA LEU A 167 1.73 6.32 -11.55
C LEU A 167 2.03 4.85 -11.85
N ASN A 168 1.17 3.92 -11.44
CA ASN A 168 1.34 2.50 -11.77
C ASN A 168 1.32 2.25 -13.28
N GLU A 169 0.44 2.92 -14.02
CA GLU A 169 0.41 2.84 -15.48
C GLU A 169 1.66 3.47 -16.11
N TYR A 170 2.16 4.56 -15.54
CA TYR A 170 3.39 5.21 -15.99
C TYR A 170 4.61 4.31 -15.80
N LEU A 171 4.81 3.78 -14.60
CA LEU A 171 5.99 2.97 -14.23
C LEU A 171 5.99 1.58 -14.85
N LYS A 172 4.83 1.08 -15.30
CA LYS A 172 4.73 -0.25 -15.89
C LYS A 172 5.72 -0.41 -17.06
N ASN A 173 6.63 -1.37 -16.93
CA ASN A 173 7.67 -1.69 -17.91
C ASN A 173 8.60 -0.51 -18.24
N LYS A 174 8.83 0.40 -17.29
CA LYS A 174 9.84 1.47 -17.43
C LYS A 174 11.07 1.15 -16.60
N ASP A 175 12.23 1.35 -17.19
CA ASP A 175 13.46 1.54 -16.44
C ASP A 175 13.52 2.99 -15.97
N THR A 176 13.48 3.20 -14.66
CA THR A 176 13.55 4.52 -14.04
C THR A 176 14.96 4.94 -13.66
N GLN A 177 15.97 4.08 -13.82
CA GLN A 177 17.38 4.40 -13.53
C GLN A 177 17.94 5.43 -14.51
N VAL A 178 17.30 5.60 -15.68
CA VAL A 178 17.66 6.62 -16.68
C VAL A 178 17.32 8.05 -16.26
N PHE A 179 16.57 8.23 -15.16
CA PHE A 179 16.19 9.53 -14.63
C PHE A 179 16.91 9.80 -13.31
N ASN A 180 17.36 11.03 -13.13
CA ASN A 180 17.79 11.50 -11.81
C ASN A 180 16.57 11.77 -10.89
N ASN A 181 16.83 12.06 -9.62
CA ASN A 181 15.76 12.23 -8.63
C ASN A 181 14.86 13.43 -8.94
N GLU A 182 15.43 14.59 -9.27
CA GLU A 182 14.66 15.80 -9.60
C GLU A 182 13.72 15.56 -10.77
N GLU A 183 14.24 14.92 -11.82
CA GLU A 183 13.49 14.59 -13.02
C GLU A 183 12.32 13.63 -12.76
N LEU A 184 12.52 12.66 -11.87
CA LEU A 184 11.48 11.73 -11.44
C LEU A 184 10.44 12.40 -10.55
N PHE A 185 10.88 13.27 -9.65
CA PHE A 185 9.99 14.00 -8.76
C PHE A 185 9.11 14.97 -9.55
N ASP A 186 9.64 15.61 -10.58
CA ASP A 186 8.87 16.41 -11.53
C ASP A 186 7.83 15.55 -12.26
N ILE A 187 8.20 14.33 -12.67
CA ILE A 187 7.26 13.39 -13.28
C ILE A 187 6.15 13.03 -12.29
N TYR A 188 6.46 12.65 -11.05
CA TYR A 188 5.48 12.27 -10.03
C TYR A 188 4.55 13.44 -9.70
N SER A 189 5.11 14.62 -9.47
CA SER A 189 4.36 15.86 -9.23
C SER A 189 3.44 16.20 -10.41
N SER A 190 3.91 16.06 -11.66
CA SER A 190 3.07 16.30 -12.83
C SER A 190 1.92 15.29 -12.96
N ILE A 191 2.13 14.02 -12.58
CA ILE A 191 1.08 13.01 -12.53
C ILE A 191 0.07 13.33 -11.42
N LEU A 192 0.52 13.77 -10.24
CA LEU A 192 -0.38 14.22 -9.18
C LEU A 192 -1.24 15.40 -9.64
N ASN A 193 -0.63 16.42 -10.24
CA ASN A 193 -1.31 17.61 -10.74
C ASN A 193 -2.32 17.27 -11.85
N MET A 194 -1.97 16.36 -12.77
CA MET A 194 -2.90 15.84 -13.78
C MET A 194 -4.16 15.24 -13.13
N ASN A 195 -4.02 14.51 -12.03
CA ASN A 195 -5.15 13.89 -11.33
C ASN A 195 -5.95 14.91 -10.50
N LYS A 196 -5.30 15.93 -9.91
CA LYS A 196 -5.99 17.07 -9.30
C LYS A 196 -6.84 17.81 -10.33
N TYR A 197 -6.29 18.06 -11.53
CA TYR A 197 -7.01 18.65 -12.65
C TYR A 197 -8.23 17.82 -13.04
N TRP A 198 -8.06 16.51 -13.22
CA TRP A 198 -9.15 15.59 -13.52
C TRP A 198 -10.30 15.68 -12.50
N LEU A 199 -9.99 15.61 -11.21
CA LEU A 199 -11.01 15.65 -10.16
C LEU A 199 -11.78 16.97 -10.15
N LYS A 200 -11.07 18.08 -10.33
CA LYS A 200 -11.65 19.43 -10.40
C LYS A 200 -12.59 19.58 -11.61
N GLU A 201 -12.09 19.31 -12.81
CA GLU A 201 -12.87 19.54 -14.04
C GLU A 201 -13.98 18.50 -14.21
N PHE A 202 -13.77 17.26 -13.78
CA PHE A 202 -14.85 16.26 -13.79
C PHE A 202 -15.98 16.63 -12.84
N LYS A 203 -15.68 17.26 -11.69
CA LYS A 203 -16.72 17.77 -10.79
C LYS A 203 -17.57 18.85 -11.48
N LYS A 204 -16.94 19.83 -12.13
CA LYS A 204 -17.66 20.86 -12.91
C LYS A 204 -18.50 20.25 -14.02
N PHE A 205 -17.94 19.31 -14.78
CA PHE A 205 -18.66 18.59 -15.82
C PHE A 205 -19.92 17.89 -15.27
N CYS A 206 -19.85 17.29 -14.07
CA CYS A 206 -21.02 16.69 -13.43
C CYS A 206 -22.11 17.72 -13.10
N GLU A 207 -21.72 18.93 -12.69
CA GLU A 207 -22.63 20.02 -12.36
C GLU A 207 -23.29 20.61 -13.62
N GLU A 208 -22.52 20.76 -14.70
CA GLU A 208 -22.99 21.29 -16.00
C GLU A 208 -23.82 20.28 -16.81
N HIS A 209 -23.53 18.97 -16.67
CA HIS A 209 -24.15 17.90 -17.45
C HIS A 209 -24.71 16.76 -16.58
N PRO A 210 -25.63 17.01 -15.63
CA PRO A 210 -26.05 16.04 -14.61
C PRO A 210 -26.66 14.74 -15.15
N LYS A 211 -27.17 14.75 -16.39
CA LYS A 211 -27.77 13.57 -17.05
C LYS A 211 -26.77 12.79 -17.93
N SER A 212 -25.51 13.21 -18.01
CA SER A 212 -24.52 12.57 -18.87
C SER A 212 -24.24 11.13 -18.44
N ALA A 213 -24.28 10.20 -19.40
CA ALA A 213 -23.88 8.81 -19.18
C ALA A 213 -22.40 8.68 -18.73
N LYS A 214 -21.57 9.70 -18.99
CA LYS A 214 -20.16 9.71 -18.57
C LYS A 214 -20.01 9.77 -17.04
N ILE A 215 -20.98 10.33 -16.33
CA ILE A 215 -20.97 10.45 -14.85
C ILE A 215 -21.07 9.08 -14.18
N LYS A 216 -21.95 8.20 -14.69
CA LYS A 216 -22.20 6.86 -14.12
C LYS A 216 -20.94 5.99 -14.05
N ASN A 217 -19.96 6.25 -14.93
CA ASN A 217 -18.76 5.44 -15.08
C ASN A 217 -17.46 6.23 -14.84
N LYS A 218 -17.40 7.08 -13.79
CA LYS A 218 -16.23 7.92 -13.44
C LYS A 218 -14.90 7.17 -13.55
N THR A 219 -14.81 5.95 -13.02
CA THR A 219 -13.58 5.14 -13.04
C THR A 219 -13.10 4.84 -14.46
N THR A 220 -14.02 4.51 -15.37
CA THR A 220 -13.69 4.22 -16.77
C THR A 220 -13.19 5.48 -17.48
N TRP A 221 -13.82 6.62 -17.23
CA TRP A 221 -13.42 7.89 -17.84
C TRP A 221 -12.12 8.43 -17.27
N SER A 222 -11.84 8.25 -15.97
CA SER A 222 -10.53 8.54 -15.38
C SER A 222 -9.42 7.77 -16.10
N LYS A 223 -9.60 6.46 -16.32
CA LYS A 223 -8.62 5.63 -17.05
C LYS A 223 -8.42 6.12 -18.50
N LYS A 224 -9.50 6.53 -19.18
CA LYS A 224 -9.41 7.08 -20.54
C LYS A 224 -8.64 8.41 -20.55
N TYR A 225 -8.91 9.28 -19.57
CA TYR A 225 -8.23 10.57 -19.41
C TYR A 225 -6.73 10.40 -19.16
N ILE A 226 -6.33 9.52 -18.23
CA ILE A 226 -4.92 9.21 -17.95
C ILE A 226 -4.21 8.75 -19.24
N LYS A 227 -4.83 7.85 -20.01
CA LYS A 227 -4.28 7.36 -21.28
C LYS A 227 -4.16 8.46 -22.34
N ALA A 228 -5.16 9.34 -22.42
CA ALA A 228 -5.15 10.48 -23.33
C ALA A 228 -4.00 11.44 -22.99
N CYS A 229 -3.82 11.79 -21.71
CA CYS A 229 -2.72 12.63 -21.25
C CYS A 229 -1.36 12.02 -21.58
N PHE A 230 -1.14 10.74 -21.29
CA PHE A 230 0.13 10.08 -21.62
C PHE A 230 0.36 9.97 -23.14
N LYS A 231 -0.69 9.78 -23.94
CA LYS A 231 -0.59 9.77 -25.41
C LYS A 231 -0.18 11.16 -25.92
N LEU A 232 -0.82 12.21 -25.42
CA LEU A 232 -0.56 13.58 -25.85
C LEU A 232 0.82 14.06 -25.39
N LYS A 233 1.23 13.75 -24.14
CA LYS A 233 2.60 13.95 -23.64
C LYS A 233 3.65 13.41 -24.61
N ARG A 234 3.48 12.15 -25.06
CA ARG A 234 4.40 11.53 -26.04
C ARG A 234 4.38 12.25 -27.39
N LYS A 235 3.20 12.61 -27.90
CA LYS A 235 3.05 13.34 -29.17
C LYS A 235 3.75 14.70 -29.14
N MET A 236 3.63 15.42 -28.02
CA MET A 236 4.27 16.70 -27.78
C MET A 236 5.74 16.59 -27.38
N LYS A 237 6.28 15.37 -27.23
CA LYS A 237 7.64 15.09 -26.72
C LYS A 237 7.92 15.80 -25.38
N SER A 238 6.87 16.02 -24.58
CA SER A 238 7.02 16.65 -23.27
C SER A 238 7.59 15.68 -22.26
N ARG A 239 8.50 16.16 -21.41
CA ARG A 239 9.07 15.39 -20.31
C ARG A 239 8.04 15.08 -19.21
N ILE A 240 7.16 16.04 -18.93
CA ILE A 240 6.15 15.98 -17.87
C ILE A 240 4.74 16.19 -18.44
N ILE A 241 3.71 16.00 -17.62
CA ILE A 241 2.34 16.34 -17.99
C ILE A 241 2.09 17.79 -17.62
N THR A 242 1.87 18.65 -18.62
CA THR A 242 1.58 20.08 -18.43
C THR A 242 0.07 20.33 -18.31
N ASP A 243 -0.30 21.50 -17.82
CA ASP A 243 -1.72 21.92 -17.75
C ASP A 243 -2.38 21.98 -19.12
N GLU A 244 -1.62 22.31 -20.17
CA GLU A 244 -2.08 22.26 -21.56
C GLU A 244 -2.47 20.82 -21.97
N ILE A 245 -1.61 19.84 -21.65
CA ILE A 245 -1.90 18.42 -21.92
C ILE A 245 -3.17 17.99 -21.19
N CYS A 246 -3.32 18.38 -19.92
CA CYS A 246 -4.51 18.09 -19.12
C CYS A 246 -5.77 18.68 -19.75
N SER A 247 -5.73 19.96 -20.09
CA SER A 247 -6.85 20.71 -20.66
C SER A 247 -7.32 20.15 -22.00
N ILE A 248 -6.39 19.93 -22.94
CA ILE A 248 -6.71 19.35 -24.26
C ILE A 248 -7.30 17.95 -24.09
N SER A 249 -6.63 17.10 -23.31
CA SER A 249 -7.08 15.71 -23.10
C SER A 249 -8.45 15.64 -22.43
N PHE A 250 -8.77 16.56 -21.52
CA PHE A 250 -10.08 16.62 -20.89
C PHE A 250 -11.16 17.06 -21.87
N LYS A 251 -10.93 18.17 -22.59
CA LYS A 251 -11.90 18.73 -23.56
C LYS A 251 -12.24 17.72 -24.66
N GLU A 252 -11.23 17.09 -25.27
CA GLU A 252 -11.44 16.07 -26.30
C GLU A 252 -12.21 14.85 -25.78
N LEU A 253 -12.00 14.48 -24.51
CA LEU A 253 -12.67 13.32 -23.93
C LEU A 253 -14.10 13.63 -23.47
N MET A 254 -14.35 14.87 -23.04
CA MET A 254 -15.60 15.30 -22.44
C MET A 254 -16.59 15.94 -23.40
N SER A 255 -16.13 16.42 -24.57
CA SER A 255 -17.01 16.71 -25.72
C SER A 255 -17.94 15.54 -26.04
#